data_AF-A0A0M8W0K8-F1
#
_entry.id   AF-A0A0M8W0K8-F1
#
_cell.length_a   1.000
_cell.length_b   1.000
_cell.length_c   1.000
_cell.angle_alpha   90.00
_cell.angle_beta   90.00
_cell.angle_gamma   90.00
#
_symmetry.space_group_name_H-M   'P 1'
#
loop_
_entity.id
_entity.type
_entity.pdbx_description
1 polymer ?
#
loop_
_entity_poly.entity_id
_entity_poly.type
_entity_poly.pdbx_seq_one_letter_code
_entity_poly.pdbx_strand_id
1 'polypeptide(L)' 'MTSPGPHACRHCEGLILDPDDAVVVAYVHTNSGPGRVVWAHSAHAHLVEPDPYPLALLARIRALCAGNSGT' A
#
# COMPACT_ATOMS: atom_id res chain seq x y z
N MET A 1 3.33 1.77 -27.29
CA MET A 1 2.85 2.07 -25.92
C MET A 1 2.20 0.81 -25.42
N THR A 2 2.86 0.10 -24.50
CA THR A 2 2.36 -1.17 -23.95
C THR A 2 1.20 -0.83 -23.03
N SER A 3 -0.04 -1.15 -23.43
CA SER A 3 -1.16 -1.07 -22.51
C SER A 3 -0.87 -2.04 -21.36
N PRO A 4 -0.76 -1.59 -20.09
CA PRO A 4 -0.58 -2.52 -19.00
C PRO A 4 -1.80 -3.44 -18.97
N GLY A 5 -1.57 -4.75 -18.89
CA GLY A 5 -2.65 -5.72 -18.70
C GLY A 5 -3.48 -5.38 -17.45
N PRO A 6 -4.71 -5.90 -17.34
CA PRO A 6 -5.63 -5.52 -16.26
C PRO A 6 -5.00 -5.74 -14.88
N HIS A 7 -5.07 -4.73 -14.02
CA HIS A 7 -4.58 -4.81 -12.65
C HIS A 7 -5.53 -5.68 -11.81
N ALA A 8 -5.04 -6.26 -10.72
CA ALA A 8 -5.89 -6.95 -9.76
C ALA A 8 -6.07 -6.07 -8.52
N CYS A 9 -7.32 -5.92 -8.07
CA CYS A 9 -7.63 -5.19 -6.86
C CYS A 9 -7.16 -5.97 -5.63
N ARG A 10 -6.36 -5.34 -4.77
CA ARG A 10 -5.82 -5.97 -3.56
C ARG A 10 -6.89 -6.40 -2.55
N HIS A 11 -8.03 -5.72 -2.52
CA HIS A 11 -9.10 -5.96 -1.56
C HIS A 11 -10.03 -7.11 -1.97
N CYS A 12 -10.56 -7.09 -3.20
CA CYS A 12 -11.54 -8.09 -3.66
C CYS A 12 -10.98 -9.12 -4.64
N GLU A 13 -9.68 -9.03 -4.98
CA GLU A 13 -8.97 -9.91 -5.92
C GLU A 13 -9.49 -9.88 -7.37
N GLY A 14 -10.54 -9.11 -7.64
CA GLY A 14 -11.08 -8.90 -8.99
C GLY A 14 -10.17 -8.09 -9.90
N LEU A 15 -10.29 -8.33 -11.21
CA LEU A 15 -9.60 -7.55 -12.23
C LEU A 15 -10.22 -6.15 -12.35
N ILE A 16 -9.35 -5.14 -12.38
CA ILE A 16 -9.67 -3.76 -12.69
C ILE A 16 -9.65 -3.63 -14.22
N LEU A 17 -10.83 -3.59 -14.82
CA LEU A 17 -11.00 -3.51 -16.28
C LEU A 17 -10.99 -2.05 -16.78
N ASP A 18 -11.47 -1.13 -15.96
CA ASP A 18 -11.45 0.30 -16.23
C ASP A 18 -10.17 0.92 -15.66
N PRO A 19 -9.24 1.45 -16.49
CA PRO A 19 -8.03 2.09 -16.00
C PRO A 19 -8.29 3.30 -15.10
N ASP A 20 -9.43 3.99 -15.24
CA ASP A 20 -9.77 5.14 -14.40
C ASP A 20 -10.23 4.73 -12.98
N ASP A 21 -10.58 3.45 -12.78
CA ASP A 21 -10.88 2.87 -11.46
C ASP A 21 -9.63 2.35 -10.75
N ALA A 22 -8.46 2.35 -11.41
CA ALA A 22 -7.22 1.83 -10.85
C ALA A 22 -6.52 2.85 -9.93
N VAL A 23 -6.52 2.58 -8.63
CA VAL A 23 -5.81 3.40 -7.62
C VAL A 23 -4.59 2.65 -7.08
N VAL A 24 -3.43 3.33 -7.08
CA VAL A 24 -2.22 2.84 -6.41
C VAL A 24 -2.39 3.00 -4.90
N VAL A 25 -2.29 1.90 -4.16
CA VAL A 25 -2.47 1.88 -2.69
C VAL A 25 -1.18 1.58 -1.93
N ALA A 26 -0.23 0.91 -2.57
CA ALA A 26 1.07 0.62 -1.96
C ALA A 26 2.13 0.28 -3.02
N TYR A 27 3.39 0.27 -2.57
CA TYR A 27 4.49 -0.34 -3.29
C TYR A 27 5.15 -1.38 -2.40
N VAL A 28 5.22 -2.62 -2.86
CA VAL A 28 5.87 -3.71 -2.14
C VAL A 28 7.29 -3.85 -2.66
N HIS A 29 8.26 -3.51 -1.81
CA HIS A 29 9.68 -3.77 -2.07
C HIS A 29 9.96 -5.28 -2.01
N THR A 30 10.95 -5.70 -2.77
CA THR A 30 11.53 -7.04 -2.69
C THR A 30 13.00 -6.93 -2.32
N ASN A 31 13.56 -7.94 -1.65
CA ASN A 31 14.98 -7.95 -1.29
C ASN A 31 15.90 -8.04 -2.51
N SER A 32 15.36 -8.37 -3.68
CA SER A 32 16.09 -8.44 -4.94
C SER A 32 15.13 -8.13 -6.09
N GLY A 33 15.62 -7.35 -7.05
CA GLY A 33 14.85 -6.91 -8.22
C GLY A 33 13.93 -5.70 -7.95
N PRO A 34 13.21 -5.25 -8.98
CA PRO A 34 12.19 -4.22 -8.82
C PRO A 34 11.04 -4.77 -7.99
N GLY A 35 10.54 -3.94 -7.07
CA GLY A 35 9.31 -4.21 -6.34
C GLY A 35 8.08 -4.18 -7.25
N ARG A 36 6.89 -4.24 -6.66
CA ARG A 36 5.63 -4.14 -7.41
C ARG A 36 4.70 -3.10 -6.83
N VAL A 37 4.02 -2.39 -7.74
CA VAL A 37 2.89 -1.52 -7.41
C VAL A 37 1.69 -2.39 -7.05
N VAL A 38 0.98 -2.03 -5.98
CA VAL A 38 -0.26 -2.66 -5.57
C VAL A 38 -1.42 -1.73 -5.91
N TRP A 39 -2.43 -2.30 -6.56
CA TRP A 39 -3.58 -1.58 -7.08
C TRP A 39 -4.86 -1.97 -6.33
N ALA A 40 -5.85 -1.08 -6.32
CA ALA A 40 -7.20 -1.36 -5.88
C ALA A 40 -8.21 -0.59 -6.73
N HIS A 41 -9.45 -1.07 -6.81
CA HIS A 41 -10.57 -0.25 -7.26
C HIS A 41 -10.64 1.01 -6.38
N SER A 42 -11.05 2.14 -6.95
CA SER A 42 -11.22 3.41 -6.23
C SER A 42 -12.13 3.24 -5.00
N ALA A 43 -13.24 2.51 -5.16
CA ALA A 43 -14.18 2.19 -4.10
C ALA A 43 -13.58 1.31 -2.99
N HIS A 44 -12.50 0.57 -3.25
CA HIS A 44 -11.87 -0.33 -2.29
C HIS A 44 -10.55 0.19 -1.73
N ALA A 45 -10.02 1.30 -2.26
CA ALA A 45 -8.71 1.81 -1.86
C ALA A 45 -8.58 2.03 -0.34
N HIS A 46 -9.65 2.53 0.28
CA HIS A 46 -9.72 2.77 1.73
C HIS A 46 -9.92 1.51 2.58
N LEU A 47 -10.25 0.37 1.96
CA LEU A 47 -10.44 -0.92 2.62
C LEU A 47 -9.17 -1.78 2.59
N VAL A 48 -8.13 -1.34 1.87
CA VAL A 48 -6.83 -2.00 1.88
C VAL A 48 -6.09 -1.54 3.13
N GLU A 49 -5.89 -2.47 4.06
CA GLU A 49 -5.16 -2.18 5.29
C GLU A 49 -3.69 -1.81 5.01
N PRO A 50 -3.13 -0.83 5.74
CA PRO A 50 -1.72 -0.51 5.62
C PRO A 50 -0.85 -1.69 6.09
N ASP A 51 0.39 -1.76 5.58
CA ASP A 51 1.36 -2.75 6.04
C ASP A 51 1.54 -2.62 7.58
N PRO A 52 1.38 -3.70 8.36
CA PRO A 52 1.47 -3.66 9.81
C PRO A 52 2.88 -3.27 10.30
N TYR A 53 3.93 -3.53 9.52
CA TYR A 53 5.30 -3.28 9.94
C TYR A 53 5.65 -1.77 10.01
N PRO A 54 5.41 -0.95 8.97
CA PRO A 54 5.53 0.50 9.06
C PRO A 54 4.67 1.11 10.18
N LEU A 55 3.45 0.60 10.40
CA LEU A 55 2.59 1.07 11.49
C LEU A 55 3.21 0.78 12.87
N ALA A 56 3.71 -0.44 13.08
CA ALA A 56 4.39 -0.81 14.32
C ALA A 56 5.67 0.02 14.54
N LEU A 57 6.44 0.26 13.48
CA LEU A 57 7.63 1.11 13.54
C LEU A 57 7.28 2.56 13.91
N LEU A 58 6.25 3.14 13.28
CA LEU A 58 5.78 4.49 13.60
C LEU A 58 5.31 4.59 15.04
N ALA A 59 4.54 3.61 15.53
CA ALA A 59 4.09 3.54 16.91
C ALA A 59 5.29 3.52 17.89
N ARG A 60 6.32 2.73 17.58
CA ARG A 60 7.56 2.68 18.37
C ARG A 60 8.30 4.01 18.38
N ILE A 61 8.44 4.68 17.23
CA ILE A 61 9.08 6.00 17.13
C ILE A 61 8.32 7.01 18.00
N ARG A 62 6.99 7.04 17.92
CA ARG A 62 6.17 7.94 18.73
C ARG A 62 6.34 7.71 20.22
N ALA A 63 6.38 6.44 20.66
CA ALA A 63 6.63 6.10 22.06
C ALA A 63 8.01 6.60 22.55
N LEU A 64 9.05 6.45 21.71
CA LEU A 64 10.40 6.94 22.01
C LEU A 64 10.45 8.48 22.09
N CYS A 65 9.82 9.18 21.14
CA CYS A 65 9.76 10.65 21.16
C CYS A 65 9.00 11.18 22.38
N ALA A 66 7.91 10.52 22.76
CA ALA A 66 7.15 10.89 23.96
C ALA A 66 7.98 10.70 25.24
N GLY A 67 8.75 9.62 25.34
CA GLY A 67 9.66 9.37 26.47
C GLY A 67 10.81 10.37 26.56
N ASN A 68 11.32 10.84 25.41
CA ASN A 68 12.41 11.82 25.34
C ASN A 68 11.96 13.28 25.52
N SER A 69 10.65 13.55 25.55
CA SER A 69 10.10 14.90 25.73
C SER A 69 9.84 15.25 27.21
N GLY A 70 10.13 14.33 28.15
CA GLY A 70 9.86 14.46 29.58
C GLY A 70 11.09 14.72 30.48
N THR A 71 12.25 15.03 29.91
CA THR A 71 13.50 15.44 30.60
C THR A 71 13.92 16.82 30.13
#